data_AF-A0A151FC43-F1
#
_entry.id   AF-A0A151FC43-F1
#
_cell.length_a   1.000
_cell.length_b   1.000
_cell.length_c   1.000
_cell.angle_alpha   90.00
_cell.angle_beta   90.00
_cell.angle_gamma   90.00
#
_symmetry.space_group_name_H-M   'P 1'
#
loop_
_entity.id
_entity.type
_entity.pdbx_description
1 polymer ?
#
loop_
_entity_poly.entity_id
_entity_poly.type
_entity_poly.pdbx_seq_one_letter_code
_entity_poly.pdbx_strand_id
1 'polypeptide(L)'
;MSEFTLQAVRKNVVNYARKMGLLESLEGIDARTKSEYLIQLAIHGLVQEKEPMSLDEVVLGNVDLFLDWYLFEREERNHKSIAELYMKSEDFRRDFPDVKLENGKIAARRLKNPLWTHFIVCGKEGKDEYQVKQLEKEDTYTVHDVSTFSQVSIGNVIFAKLYPFGEKYYVSGFILTYSEEAVAEYEKARGVMNRLDEWFEEFMEKKDVKEKTARKYEEMHFMLSEYVAEKEYTTMKWVKRLNVDTFVKWARKQWGLSRYAEDQCRSAARQFLKFLEEKKGEKEREKKKK
;
A
#
# COMPACT_ATOMS: atom_id res chain seq x y z
N MET A 1 -16.99 36.29 2.74
CA MET A 1 -15.57 35.91 2.91
C MET A 1 -15.48 34.43 2.62
N SER A 2 -14.73 33.99 1.60
CA SER A 2 -14.53 32.56 1.36
C SER A 2 -13.53 32.04 2.37
N GLU A 3 -13.98 31.18 3.27
CA GLU A 3 -13.12 30.56 4.28
C GLU A 3 -12.14 29.61 3.58
N PHE A 4 -10.85 29.78 3.84
CA PHE A 4 -9.80 28.91 3.31
C PHE A 4 -9.84 27.57 4.04
N THR A 5 -10.47 26.55 3.43
CA THR A 5 -10.58 25.20 4.01
C THR A 5 -9.77 24.19 3.22
N LEU A 6 -9.20 23.19 3.90
CA LEU A 6 -8.42 22.13 3.24
C LEU A 6 -9.26 21.34 2.23
N GLN A 7 -10.56 21.17 2.49
CA GLN A 7 -11.49 20.50 1.59
C GLN A 7 -11.69 21.29 0.28
N ALA A 8 -11.82 22.63 0.37
CA ALA A 8 -11.88 23.49 -0.80
C ALA A 8 -10.57 23.46 -1.60
N VAL A 9 -9.43 23.49 -0.91
CA VAL A 9 -8.10 23.35 -1.53
C VAL A 9 -7.98 22.00 -2.24
N ARG A 10 -8.36 20.89 -1.58
CA ARG A 10 -8.31 19.54 -2.15
C ARG A 10 -9.16 19.42 -3.42
N LYS A 11 -10.42 19.86 -3.37
CA LYS A 11 -11.31 19.85 -4.55
C LYS A 11 -10.72 20.66 -5.71
N ASN A 12 -10.13 21.82 -5.43
CA ASN A 12 -9.53 22.66 -6.45
C ASN A 12 -8.20 22.12 -6.98
N VAL A 13 -7.41 21.43 -6.14
CA VAL A 13 -6.20 20.70 -6.54
C VAL A 13 -6.53 19.55 -7.49
N VAL A 14 -7.57 18.75 -7.19
CA VAL A 14 -8.04 17.68 -8.09
C VAL A 14 -8.53 18.27 -9.42
N ASN A 15 -9.28 19.37 -9.37
CA ASN A 15 -9.72 20.07 -10.58
C ASN A 15 -8.55 20.63 -11.39
N TYR A 16 -7.55 21.21 -10.73
CA TYR A 16 -6.32 21.69 -11.36
C TYR A 16 -5.56 20.52 -12.00
N ALA A 17 -5.43 19.39 -11.31
CA ALA A 17 -4.79 18.19 -11.83
C ALA A 17 -5.46 17.68 -13.12
N ARG A 18 -6.80 17.65 -13.13
CA ARG A 18 -7.60 17.32 -14.32
C ARG A 18 -7.39 18.32 -15.46
N LYS A 19 -7.48 19.63 -15.18
CA LYS A 19 -7.32 20.70 -16.17
C LYS A 19 -5.93 20.76 -16.79
N MET A 20 -4.90 20.43 -16.00
CA MET A 20 -3.51 20.44 -16.44
C MET A 20 -3.11 19.16 -17.18
N GLY A 21 -4.07 18.27 -17.48
CA GLY A 21 -3.81 17.06 -18.24
C GLY A 21 -2.79 16.13 -17.56
N LEU A 22 -2.69 16.16 -16.22
CA LEU A 22 -1.82 15.23 -15.49
C LEU A 22 -2.22 13.76 -15.73
N LEU A 23 -3.42 13.56 -16.27
CA LEU A 23 -3.88 12.36 -16.93
C LEU A 23 -4.50 12.73 -18.28
N GLU A 24 -3.65 12.85 -19.30
CA GLU A 24 -4.09 12.83 -20.70
C GLU A 24 -3.53 11.63 -21.48
N SER A 25 -2.39 11.05 -21.06
CA SER A 25 -1.98 9.74 -21.55
C SER A 25 -1.44 8.84 -20.44
N LEU A 26 -2.04 7.66 -20.32
CA LEU A 26 -1.62 6.60 -19.42
C LEU A 26 -0.22 6.06 -19.78
N GLU A 27 0.20 6.22 -21.03
CA GLU A 27 1.50 5.78 -21.55
C GLU A 27 2.70 6.43 -20.83
N GLY A 28 2.51 7.64 -20.25
CA GLY A 28 3.54 8.33 -19.49
C GLY A 28 3.64 7.94 -18.00
N ILE A 29 2.69 7.16 -17.49
CA ILE A 29 2.70 6.65 -16.12
C ILE A 29 3.36 5.28 -16.14
N ASP A 30 4.37 5.09 -15.30
CA ASP A 30 5.10 3.83 -15.26
C ASP A 30 4.18 2.65 -14.88
N ALA A 31 4.44 1.49 -15.48
CA ALA A 31 3.60 0.31 -15.32
C ALA A 31 3.53 -0.21 -13.88
N ARG A 32 4.57 0.03 -13.07
CA ARG A 32 4.60 -0.38 -11.66
C ARG A 32 3.63 0.47 -10.85
N THR A 33 3.60 1.78 -11.05
CA THR A 33 2.63 2.68 -10.40
C THR A 33 1.18 2.28 -10.77
N LYS A 34 0.90 1.96 -12.03
CA LYS A 34 -0.44 1.46 -12.40
C LYS A 34 -0.79 0.12 -11.74
N SER A 35 0.20 -0.77 -11.62
CA SER A 35 0.03 -2.08 -10.99
C SER A 35 -0.19 -1.95 -9.48
N GLU A 36 0.52 -1.04 -8.79
CA GLU A 36 0.33 -0.72 -7.37
C GLU A 36 -1.11 -0.24 -7.10
N TYR A 37 -1.66 0.60 -7.98
CA TYR A 37 -3.07 1.01 -7.91
C TYR A 37 -4.04 -0.16 -8.14
N LEU A 38 -3.80 -1.00 -9.15
CA LEU A 38 -4.67 -2.14 -9.45
C LEU A 38 -4.68 -3.17 -8.31
N ILE A 39 -3.51 -3.42 -7.70
CA ILE A 39 -3.36 -4.28 -6.53
C ILE A 39 -4.16 -3.70 -5.35
N GLN A 40 -4.07 -2.39 -5.12
CA GLN A 40 -4.93 -1.73 -4.15
C GLN A 40 -6.41 -2.00 -4.45
N LEU A 41 -6.89 -1.73 -5.67
CA LEU A 41 -8.29 -1.97 -6.02
C LEU A 41 -8.75 -3.43 -5.90
N ALA A 42 -7.88 -4.39 -6.23
CA ALA A 42 -8.13 -5.83 -6.10
C ALA A 42 -8.23 -6.25 -4.62
N ILE A 43 -7.31 -5.75 -3.78
CA ILE A 43 -7.36 -5.92 -2.32
C ILE A 43 -8.66 -5.33 -1.74
N HIS A 44 -9.18 -4.26 -2.33
CA HIS A 44 -10.45 -3.65 -1.91
C HIS A 44 -11.69 -4.35 -2.49
N GLY A 45 -11.54 -5.43 -3.26
CA GLY A 45 -12.64 -6.14 -3.91
C GLY A 45 -13.42 -5.29 -4.93
N LEU A 46 -12.90 -4.11 -5.28
CA LEU A 46 -13.52 -3.18 -6.25
C LEU A 46 -13.32 -3.66 -7.69
N VAL A 47 -12.37 -4.56 -7.87
CA VAL A 47 -12.01 -5.13 -9.15
C VAL A 47 -11.86 -6.65 -8.93
N GLN A 48 -12.60 -7.47 -9.68
CA GLN A 48 -12.59 -8.92 -9.49
C GLN A 48 -11.34 -9.54 -10.11
N GLU A 49 -10.58 -10.33 -9.33
CA GLU A 49 -9.31 -10.95 -9.73
C GLU A 49 -9.37 -11.89 -10.94
N LYS A 50 -10.56 -12.26 -11.40
CA LYS A 50 -10.75 -13.41 -12.30
C LYS A 50 -10.82 -13.04 -13.79
N GLU A 51 -10.95 -11.76 -14.14
CA GLU A 51 -11.01 -11.35 -15.54
C GLU A 51 -9.72 -10.63 -15.97
N PRO A 52 -9.18 -10.93 -17.17
CA PRO A 52 -8.10 -10.13 -17.73
C PRO A 52 -8.64 -8.72 -18.01
N MET A 53 -8.15 -7.75 -17.25
CA MET A 53 -8.58 -6.36 -17.33
C MET A 53 -7.45 -5.49 -17.84
N SER A 54 -7.79 -4.52 -18.68
CA SER A 54 -6.85 -3.48 -19.09
C SER A 54 -6.61 -2.53 -17.90
N LEU A 55 -5.35 -2.43 -17.46
CA LEU A 55 -4.91 -1.45 -16.43
C LEU A 55 -5.40 -0.04 -16.75
N ASP A 56 -5.36 0.31 -18.03
CA ASP A 56 -5.71 1.63 -18.54
C ASP A 56 -7.23 1.88 -18.47
N GLU A 57 -8.05 0.86 -18.75
CA GLU A 57 -9.51 0.95 -18.63
C GLU A 57 -9.97 1.03 -17.17
N VAL A 58 -9.32 0.31 -16.26
CA VAL A 58 -9.63 0.34 -14.82
C VAL A 58 -9.27 1.69 -14.21
N VAL A 59 -8.13 2.26 -14.60
CA VAL A 59 -7.73 3.61 -14.19
C VAL A 59 -8.70 4.67 -14.72
N LEU A 60 -9.08 4.61 -16.00
CA LEU A 60 -10.04 5.55 -16.58
C LEU A 60 -11.44 5.41 -15.99
N GLY A 61 -11.89 4.19 -15.71
CA GLY A 61 -13.17 3.91 -15.05
C GLY A 61 -13.24 4.42 -13.61
N ASN A 62 -12.09 4.62 -12.96
CA ASN A 62 -11.96 5.09 -11.59
C ASN A 62 -11.05 6.32 -11.49
N VAL A 63 -11.13 7.24 -12.47
CA VAL A 63 -10.14 8.31 -12.66
C VAL A 63 -9.98 9.20 -11.42
N ASP A 64 -11.04 9.38 -10.64
CA ASP A 64 -11.03 10.21 -9.44
C ASP A 64 -10.25 9.57 -8.29
N LEU A 65 -10.49 8.28 -8.09
CA LEU A 65 -9.80 7.47 -7.10
C LEU A 65 -8.32 7.28 -7.48
N PHE A 66 -8.05 7.13 -8.79
CA PHE A 66 -6.70 7.04 -9.32
C PHE A 66 -5.95 8.36 -9.22
N LEU A 67 -6.58 9.49 -9.57
CA LEU A 67 -5.96 10.81 -9.42
C LEU A 67 -5.64 11.10 -7.98
N ASP A 68 -6.58 10.82 -7.06
CA ASP A 68 -6.31 10.93 -5.63
C ASP A 68 -5.08 10.08 -5.27
N TRP A 69 -5.10 8.76 -5.52
CA TRP A 69 -3.97 7.86 -5.23
C TRP A 69 -2.64 8.28 -5.89
N TYR A 70 -2.64 8.60 -7.19
CA TYR A 70 -1.47 8.94 -8.00
C TYR A 70 -0.84 10.27 -7.56
N LEU A 71 -1.66 11.27 -7.25
CA LEU A 71 -1.19 12.54 -6.70
C LEU A 71 -0.56 12.33 -5.31
N PHE A 72 -1.09 11.38 -4.52
CA PHE A 72 -0.55 11.04 -3.20
C PHE A 72 0.77 10.25 -3.25
N GLU A 73 0.96 9.34 -4.21
CA GLU A 73 2.21 8.61 -4.44
C GLU A 73 3.32 9.54 -4.99
N ARG A 74 2.98 10.44 -5.92
CA ARG A 74 3.96 11.41 -6.46
C ARG A 74 4.45 12.41 -5.41
N GLU A 75 3.60 12.77 -4.46
CA GLU A 75 3.89 13.63 -3.31
C GLU A 75 5.05 13.09 -2.46
N GLU A 76 5.07 11.78 -2.22
CA GLU A 76 6.12 11.11 -1.45
C GLU A 76 7.44 11.06 -2.23
N ARG A 77 7.38 10.72 -3.52
CA ARG A 77 8.58 10.51 -4.36
C ARG A 77 9.33 11.79 -4.76
N ASN A 78 8.68 12.96 -4.79
CA ASN A 78 9.27 14.19 -5.35
C ASN A 78 9.41 15.37 -4.37
N HIS A 79 9.08 15.19 -3.08
CA HIS A 79 9.15 16.21 -2.01
C HIS A 79 8.38 17.54 -2.25
N LYS A 80 7.64 17.64 -3.36
CA LYS A 80 6.79 18.77 -3.72
C LYS A 80 5.38 18.27 -3.97
N SER A 81 4.41 18.78 -3.23
CA SER A 81 3.02 18.37 -3.40
C SER A 81 2.36 19.06 -4.58
N ILE A 82 1.35 18.43 -5.18
CA ILE A 82 0.54 19.10 -6.19
C ILE A 82 -0.20 20.30 -5.59
N ALA A 83 -0.51 20.27 -4.29
CA ALA A 83 -1.00 21.44 -3.57
C ALA A 83 0.02 22.59 -3.62
N GLU A 84 1.31 22.33 -3.43
CA GLU A 84 2.38 23.35 -3.57
C GLU A 84 2.55 23.87 -5.01
N LEU A 85 2.23 23.05 -6.02
CA LEU A 85 2.24 23.46 -7.42
C LEU A 85 1.02 24.31 -7.77
N TYR A 86 -0.18 23.85 -7.41
CA TYR A 86 -1.43 24.58 -7.58
C TYR A 86 -1.38 25.93 -6.87
N MET A 87 -0.86 25.98 -5.65
CA MET A 87 -0.63 27.21 -4.90
C MET A 87 0.23 28.27 -5.60
N LYS A 88 1.11 27.85 -6.52
CA LYS A 88 1.95 28.75 -7.31
C LYS A 88 1.31 29.12 -8.66
N SER A 89 0.20 28.47 -9.02
CA SER A 89 -0.53 28.70 -10.27
C SER A 89 -1.38 29.98 -10.22
N GLU A 90 -1.72 30.50 -11.39
CA GLU A 90 -2.67 31.62 -11.52
C GLU A 90 -4.09 31.21 -11.11
N ASP A 91 -4.46 29.94 -11.29
CA ASP A 91 -5.75 29.39 -10.87
C ASP A 91 -5.96 29.55 -9.36
N PHE A 92 -4.94 29.33 -8.54
CA PHE A 92 -5.05 29.50 -7.09
C PHE A 92 -5.36 30.95 -6.69
N ARG A 93 -4.75 31.94 -7.35
CA ARG A 93 -5.03 33.36 -7.06
C ARG A 93 -6.46 33.74 -7.45
N ARG A 94 -6.99 33.15 -8.53
CA ARG A 94 -8.38 33.32 -8.94
C ARG A 94 -9.34 32.68 -7.94
N ASP A 95 -9.04 31.45 -7.53
CA ASP A 95 -9.93 30.65 -6.70
C ASP A 95 -9.88 31.09 -5.22
N PHE A 96 -8.80 31.75 -4.78
CA PHE A 96 -8.58 32.24 -3.41
C PHE A 96 -7.94 33.66 -3.40
N PRO A 97 -8.66 34.70 -3.83
CA PRO A 97 -8.08 36.04 -4.04
C PRO A 97 -7.59 36.73 -2.76
N ASP A 98 -8.23 36.44 -1.62
CA ASP A 98 -7.95 37.09 -0.34
C ASP A 98 -6.91 36.34 0.52
N VAL A 99 -6.42 35.19 0.04
CA VAL A 99 -5.50 34.34 0.81
C VAL A 99 -4.06 34.75 0.57
N LYS A 100 -3.37 35.19 1.64
CA LYS A 100 -1.93 35.44 1.59
C LYS A 100 -1.18 34.14 1.28
N LEU A 101 -0.37 34.16 0.22
CA LEU A 101 0.39 33.01 -0.27
C LEU A 101 1.26 32.35 0.82
N GLU A 102 1.79 33.14 1.76
CA GLU A 102 2.58 32.62 2.90
C GLU A 102 1.74 31.75 3.85
N ASN A 103 0.50 32.14 4.15
CA ASN A 103 -0.39 31.35 4.98
C ASN A 103 -0.75 30.02 4.30
N GLY A 104 -1.00 30.06 2.99
CA GLY A 104 -1.19 28.84 2.22
C GLY A 104 0.06 27.96 2.19
N LYS A 105 1.27 28.53 2.14
CA LYS A 105 2.54 27.77 2.15
C LYS A 105 2.77 27.11 3.50
N ILE A 106 2.44 27.80 4.59
CA ILE A 106 2.49 27.24 5.94
C ILE A 106 1.49 26.08 6.07
N ALA A 107 0.26 26.26 5.58
CA ALA A 107 -0.74 25.19 5.53
C ALA A 107 -0.24 23.99 4.70
N ALA A 108 0.25 24.22 3.48
CA ALA A 108 0.81 23.18 2.62
C ALA A 108 2.04 22.49 3.21
N ARG A 109 2.87 23.19 3.99
CA ARG A 109 3.99 22.59 4.74
C ARG A 109 3.50 21.68 5.87
N ARG A 110 2.42 22.03 6.55
CA ARG A 110 1.81 21.14 7.57
C ARG A 110 1.27 19.86 6.95
N LEU A 111 0.85 19.89 5.68
CA LEU A 111 0.48 18.70 4.92
C LEU A 111 1.66 17.73 4.65
N LYS A 112 2.92 18.08 4.95
CA LYS A 112 4.09 17.24 4.64
C LYS A 112 4.31 16.07 5.59
N ASN A 113 3.65 16.05 6.76
CA ASN A 113 3.73 14.92 7.70
C ASN A 113 2.36 14.23 7.87
N PRO A 114 1.76 13.74 6.77
CA PRO A 114 0.52 13.01 6.88
C PRO A 114 0.76 11.65 7.55
N LEU A 115 -0.20 11.21 8.34
CA LEU A 115 -0.22 9.83 8.81
C LEU A 115 -0.88 8.97 7.74
N TRP A 116 -0.19 7.93 7.28
CA TRP A 116 -0.71 7.04 6.23
C TRP A 116 -0.57 5.60 6.67
N THR A 117 -1.70 4.95 6.91
CA THR A 117 -1.78 3.55 7.33
C THR A 117 -3.25 3.14 7.43
N HIS A 118 -3.48 1.98 8.03
CA HIS A 118 -4.77 1.53 8.52
C HIS A 118 -5.03 2.12 9.91
N PHE A 119 -6.22 2.67 10.09
CA PHE A 119 -6.67 3.20 11.37
C PHE A 119 -7.98 2.53 11.78
N ILE A 120 -8.12 2.16 13.05
CA ILE A 120 -9.39 1.73 13.61
C ILE A 120 -10.16 2.96 14.07
N VAL A 121 -11.41 3.09 13.64
CA VAL A 121 -12.33 4.11 14.13
C VAL A 121 -12.76 3.74 15.54
N CYS A 122 -12.30 4.48 16.53
CA CYS A 122 -12.50 4.18 17.94
C CYS A 122 -13.58 5.05 18.60
N GLY A 123 -14.00 6.14 17.95
CA GLY A 123 -15.05 7.02 18.46
C GLY A 123 -15.62 7.91 17.37
N LYS A 124 -16.85 8.40 17.57
CA LYS A 124 -17.51 9.38 16.69
C LYS A 124 -18.04 10.51 17.56
N GLU A 125 -17.57 11.73 17.33
CA GLU A 125 -17.92 12.90 18.13
C GLU A 125 -18.38 14.04 17.21
N GLY A 126 -19.47 14.71 17.55
CA GLY A 126 -19.98 15.82 16.73
C GLY A 126 -20.59 15.39 15.39
N LYS A 127 -20.57 16.30 14.41
CA LYS A 127 -21.33 16.18 13.15
C LYS A 127 -20.55 15.53 12.00
N ASP A 128 -19.23 15.73 11.98
CA ASP A 128 -18.30 15.34 10.92
C ASP A 128 -16.92 14.93 11.46
N GLU A 129 -16.83 14.59 12.75
CA GLU A 129 -15.58 14.23 13.42
C GLU A 129 -15.59 12.83 14.01
N TYR A 130 -14.49 12.10 13.85
CA TYR A 130 -14.31 10.80 14.48
C TYR A 130 -12.88 10.60 14.93
N GLN A 131 -12.72 9.76 15.95
CA GLN A 131 -11.44 9.40 16.49
C GLN A 131 -10.96 8.11 15.84
N VAL A 132 -9.67 8.07 15.53
CA VAL A 132 -9.03 6.88 14.96
C VAL A 132 -7.73 6.57 15.66
N LYS A 133 -7.37 5.29 15.72
CA LYS A 133 -6.08 4.80 16.22
C LYS A 133 -5.35 4.06 15.13
N GLN A 134 -4.05 4.25 14.99
CA GLN A 134 -3.24 3.38 14.11
C GLN A 134 -3.25 1.95 14.68
N LEU A 135 -3.31 0.93 13.82
CA LEU A 135 -3.31 -0.47 14.29
C LEU A 135 -2.12 -0.79 15.21
N GLU A 136 -0.96 -0.20 14.95
CA GLU A 136 0.30 -0.49 15.63
C GLU A 136 0.65 0.52 16.73
N LYS A 137 -0.20 1.53 16.99
CA LYS A 137 0.08 2.59 17.98
C LYS A 137 -1.13 2.89 18.84
N GLU A 138 -0.88 3.36 20.06
CA GLU A 138 -1.96 3.72 20.99
C GLU A 138 -2.50 5.14 20.77
N ASP A 139 -1.75 5.97 20.03
CA ASP A 139 -2.11 7.37 19.75
C ASP A 139 -3.47 7.45 19.07
N THR A 140 -4.32 8.33 19.60
CA THR A 140 -5.64 8.62 19.04
C THR A 140 -5.61 9.94 18.31
N TYR A 141 -6.11 9.94 17.09
CA TYR A 141 -6.14 11.09 16.21
C TYR A 141 -7.60 11.51 15.99
N THR A 142 -7.89 12.79 16.17
CA THR A 142 -9.20 13.35 15.82
C THR A 142 -9.20 13.70 14.35
N VAL A 143 -10.13 13.10 13.60
CA VAL A 143 -10.29 13.24 12.16
C VAL A 143 -11.55 14.04 11.87
N HIS A 144 -11.43 15.09 11.06
CA HIS A 144 -12.53 15.85 10.50
C HIS A 144 -12.72 15.46 9.03
N ASP A 145 -13.90 14.92 8.70
CA ASP A 145 -14.20 14.32 7.40
C ASP A 145 -15.67 14.55 7.03
N VAL A 146 -15.95 15.59 6.26
CA VAL A 146 -17.32 15.90 5.83
C VAL A 146 -17.81 14.95 4.72
N SER A 147 -16.88 14.29 4.02
CA SER A 147 -17.14 13.54 2.78
C SER A 147 -17.65 12.12 3.03
N THR A 148 -17.00 11.40 3.93
CA THR A 148 -17.23 9.96 4.15
C THR A 148 -17.71 9.65 5.55
N PHE A 149 -17.90 10.66 6.42
CA PHE A 149 -18.36 10.47 7.79
C PHE A 149 -19.58 9.57 7.92
N SER A 150 -20.60 9.73 7.07
CA SER A 150 -21.83 8.92 7.15
C SER A 150 -21.62 7.44 6.85
N GLN A 151 -20.53 7.08 6.17
CA GLN A 151 -20.19 5.73 5.73
C GLN A 151 -19.27 5.00 6.72
N VAL A 152 -18.68 5.73 7.67
CA VAL A 152 -17.74 5.21 8.66
C VAL A 152 -18.46 4.90 9.97
N SER A 153 -18.23 3.72 10.56
CA SER A 153 -18.76 3.32 11.87
C SER A 153 -17.64 3.04 12.87
N ILE A 154 -17.93 3.12 14.17
CA ILE A 154 -16.99 2.69 15.21
C ILE A 154 -16.70 1.19 15.00
N GLY A 155 -15.43 0.81 15.09
CA GLY A 155 -14.94 -0.54 14.79
C GLY A 155 -14.52 -0.73 13.34
N ASN A 156 -14.93 0.15 12.41
CA ASN A 156 -14.41 0.08 11.05
C ASN A 156 -12.92 0.37 11.05
N VAL A 157 -12.18 -0.41 10.27
CA VAL A 157 -10.81 -0.04 9.92
C VAL A 157 -10.86 0.78 8.64
N ILE A 158 -10.16 1.89 8.63
CA ILE A 158 -10.06 2.78 7.50
C ILE A 158 -8.64 2.82 6.98
N PHE A 159 -8.44 2.61 5.68
CA PHE A 159 -7.17 2.93 5.04
C PHE A 159 -7.27 4.36 4.52
N ALA A 160 -6.47 5.25 5.10
CA ALA A 160 -6.58 6.68 4.84
C ALA A 160 -5.23 7.36 4.97
N LYS A 161 -5.11 8.53 4.33
CA LYS A 161 -4.02 9.46 4.56
C LYS A 161 -4.58 10.67 5.31
N LEU A 162 -4.11 10.85 6.53
CA LEU A 162 -4.59 11.85 7.48
C LEU A 162 -3.62 13.02 7.51
N TYR A 163 -4.07 14.19 7.08
CA TYR A 163 -3.26 15.39 7.02
C TYR A 163 -3.45 16.25 8.27
N PRO A 164 -2.37 16.58 9.01
CA PRO A 164 -2.51 17.39 10.20
C PRO A 164 -2.79 18.85 9.81
N PHE A 165 -3.83 19.44 10.39
CA PHE A 165 -4.14 20.85 10.26
C PHE A 165 -4.73 21.40 11.55
N GLY A 166 -3.97 22.27 12.23
CA GLY A 166 -4.30 22.70 13.59
C GLY A 166 -4.12 21.54 14.57
N GLU A 167 -5.14 21.30 15.41
CA GLU A 167 -5.16 20.21 16.40
C GLU A 167 -5.85 18.93 15.87
N LYS A 168 -6.30 18.95 14.61
CA LYS A 168 -7.07 17.86 13.99
C LYS A 168 -6.37 17.33 12.74
N TYR A 169 -6.83 16.17 12.31
CA TYR A 169 -6.46 15.54 11.06
C TYR A 169 -7.60 15.59 10.06
N TYR A 170 -7.27 15.65 8.78
CA TYR A 170 -8.25 15.70 7.71
C TYR A 170 -7.98 14.58 6.72
N VAL A 171 -9.04 13.93 6.27
CA VAL A 171 -8.92 12.83 5.32
C VAL A 171 -8.71 13.37 3.91
N SER A 172 -7.71 12.80 3.24
CA SER A 172 -7.63 12.85 1.79
C SER A 172 -8.01 11.50 1.18
N GLY A 173 -8.54 11.50 -0.04
CA GLY A 173 -9.11 10.33 -0.71
C GLY A 173 -10.59 10.04 -0.43
N PHE A 174 -11.08 9.02 -1.12
CA PHE A 174 -12.11 8.12 -0.59
C PHE A 174 -11.52 7.33 0.57
N ILE A 175 -12.35 7.05 1.57
CA ILE A 175 -11.98 6.14 2.65
C ILE A 175 -12.40 4.73 2.28
N LEU A 176 -11.48 3.80 2.43
CA LEU A 176 -11.78 2.38 2.30
C LEU A 176 -12.05 1.83 3.69
N THR A 177 -13.29 1.43 3.94
CA THR A 177 -13.73 0.85 5.22
C THR A 177 -13.71 -0.68 5.15
N TYR A 178 -13.04 -1.32 6.10
CA TYR A 178 -12.95 -2.77 6.25
C TYR A 178 -13.67 -3.23 7.51
N SER A 179 -14.19 -4.46 7.48
CA SER A 179 -14.55 -5.19 8.68
C SER A 179 -13.30 -5.65 9.44
N GLU A 180 -13.42 -5.86 10.75
CA GLU A 180 -12.34 -6.39 11.59
C GLU A 180 -11.80 -7.75 11.07
N GLU A 181 -12.67 -8.56 10.47
CA GLU A 181 -12.34 -9.89 9.94
C GLU A 181 -11.35 -9.81 8.77
N ALA A 182 -11.59 -8.91 7.81
CA ALA A 182 -10.70 -8.72 6.67
C ALA A 182 -9.31 -8.21 7.08
N VAL A 183 -9.27 -7.35 8.10
CA VAL A 183 -8.02 -6.82 8.66
C VAL A 183 -7.25 -7.89 9.40
N ALA A 184 -7.93 -8.74 10.18
CA ALA A 184 -7.30 -9.86 10.87
C ALA A 184 -6.71 -10.89 9.88
N GLU A 185 -7.32 -11.08 8.71
CA GLU A 185 -6.75 -11.91 7.64
C GLU A 185 -5.54 -11.26 6.97
N TYR A 186 -5.61 -9.95 6.69
CA TYR A 186 -4.47 -9.17 6.18
C TYR A 186 -3.27 -9.21 7.13
N GLU A 187 -3.47 -8.98 8.44
CA GLU A 187 -2.39 -9.04 9.44
C GLU A 187 -1.75 -10.43 9.51
N LYS A 188 -2.54 -11.50 9.37
CA LYS A 188 -2.01 -12.87 9.27
C LYS A 188 -1.16 -13.05 8.03
N ALA A 189 -1.62 -12.59 6.87
CA ALA A 189 -0.87 -12.67 5.62
C ALA A 189 0.43 -11.85 5.69
N ARG A 190 0.38 -10.61 6.21
CA ARG A 190 1.56 -9.76 6.42
C ARG A 190 2.55 -10.40 7.39
N GLY A 191 2.05 -11.00 8.48
CA GLY A 191 2.87 -11.73 9.45
C GLY A 191 3.55 -12.98 8.85
N VAL A 192 2.98 -13.59 7.81
CA VAL A 192 3.63 -14.67 7.05
C VAL A 192 4.75 -14.12 6.19
N MET A 193 4.51 -13.03 5.45
CA MET A 193 5.52 -12.40 4.58
C MET A 193 6.72 -11.91 5.39
N ASN A 194 6.50 -11.17 6.48
CA ASN A 194 7.58 -10.72 7.36
C ASN A 194 8.42 -11.89 7.89
N ARG A 195 7.76 -12.99 8.26
CA ARG A 195 8.47 -14.19 8.76
C ARG A 195 9.18 -14.96 7.65
N LEU A 196 8.69 -14.89 6.42
CA LEU A 196 9.37 -15.46 5.26
C LEU A 196 10.67 -14.71 5.01
N ASP A 197 10.63 -13.37 5.01
CA ASP A 197 11.78 -12.49 4.83
C ASP A 197 12.83 -12.71 5.93
N GLU A 198 12.42 -12.68 7.21
CA GLU A 198 13.30 -12.99 8.36
C GLU A 198 14.04 -14.32 8.19
N TRP A 199 13.32 -15.38 7.81
CA TRP A 199 13.91 -16.70 7.65
C TRP A 199 14.79 -16.80 6.40
N PHE A 200 14.51 -16.01 5.37
CA PHE A 200 15.37 -15.94 4.20
C PHE A 200 16.70 -15.25 4.54
N GLU A 201 16.68 -14.16 5.31
CA GLU A 201 17.89 -13.52 5.81
C GLU A 201 18.73 -14.51 6.64
N GLU A 202 18.12 -15.21 7.61
CA GLU A 202 18.82 -16.24 8.38
C GLU A 202 19.40 -17.37 7.52
N PHE A 203 18.70 -17.77 6.45
CA PHE A 203 19.18 -18.77 5.51
C PHE A 203 20.41 -18.27 4.74
N MET A 204 20.39 -17.02 4.31
CA MET A 204 21.48 -16.39 3.57
C MET A 204 22.73 -16.23 4.46
N GLU A 205 22.56 -15.81 5.71
CA GLU A 205 23.66 -15.73 6.69
C GLU A 205 24.32 -17.08 6.94
N LYS A 206 23.53 -18.17 7.08
CA LYS A 206 24.07 -19.52 7.30
C LYS A 206 24.77 -20.12 6.08
N LYS A 207 24.41 -19.68 4.87
CA LYS A 207 24.92 -20.30 3.64
C LYS A 207 26.32 -19.83 3.24
N ASP A 208 26.75 -18.65 3.70
CA ASP A 208 28.06 -18.04 3.38
C ASP A 208 28.44 -18.21 1.90
N VAL A 209 27.59 -17.69 1.01
CA VAL A 209 27.67 -17.93 -0.44
C VAL A 209 28.29 -16.77 -1.20
N LYS A 210 29.07 -17.10 -2.24
CA LYS A 210 29.59 -16.14 -3.22
C LYS A 210 28.44 -15.33 -3.85
N GLU A 211 28.69 -14.07 -4.17
CA GLU A 211 27.73 -13.09 -4.71
C GLU A 211 26.83 -13.60 -5.85
N LYS A 212 27.40 -14.30 -6.85
CA LYS A 212 26.64 -14.88 -7.96
C LYS A 212 25.63 -15.95 -7.52
N THR A 213 25.88 -16.63 -6.41
CA THR A 213 24.98 -17.61 -5.82
C THR A 213 23.96 -16.92 -4.90
N ALA A 214 24.36 -15.86 -4.20
CA ALA A 214 23.45 -15.03 -3.41
C ALA A 214 22.31 -14.45 -4.26
N ARG A 215 22.66 -13.84 -5.40
CA ARG A 215 21.69 -13.30 -6.34
C ARG A 215 20.64 -14.31 -6.82
N LYS A 216 21.01 -15.59 -6.98
CA LYS A 216 20.05 -16.64 -7.37
C LYS A 216 19.05 -16.96 -6.26
N TYR A 217 19.50 -16.92 -5.01
CA TYR A 217 18.62 -17.11 -3.87
C TYR A 217 17.69 -15.93 -3.69
N GLU A 218 18.19 -14.70 -3.87
CA GLU A 218 17.39 -13.48 -3.83
C GLU A 218 16.33 -13.46 -4.93
N GLU A 219 16.70 -13.81 -6.18
CA GLU A 219 15.75 -13.93 -7.29
C GLU A 219 14.70 -15.01 -7.02
N MET A 220 15.09 -16.16 -6.45
CA MET A 220 14.16 -17.21 -6.03
C MET A 220 13.24 -16.74 -4.91
N HIS A 221 13.78 -16.04 -3.91
CA HIS A 221 13.02 -15.51 -2.78
C HIS A 221 11.99 -14.49 -3.23
N PHE A 222 12.38 -13.55 -4.09
CA PHE A 222 11.46 -12.59 -4.70
C PHE A 222 10.28 -13.31 -5.37
N MET A 223 10.56 -14.29 -6.25
CA MET A 223 9.50 -15.06 -6.89
C MET A 223 8.64 -15.85 -5.88
N LEU A 224 9.24 -16.39 -4.82
CA LEU A 224 8.53 -17.12 -3.78
C LEU A 224 7.60 -16.19 -2.97
N SER A 225 8.05 -14.99 -2.62
CA SER A 225 7.26 -13.98 -1.92
C SER A 225 6.04 -13.57 -2.76
N GLU A 226 6.24 -13.33 -4.07
CA GLU A 226 5.13 -13.08 -5.01
C GLU A 226 4.16 -14.27 -5.08
N TYR A 227 4.67 -15.50 -5.06
CA TYR A 227 3.82 -16.70 -5.07
C TYR A 227 2.97 -16.83 -3.79
N VAL A 228 3.58 -16.57 -2.64
CA VAL A 228 2.94 -16.64 -1.32
C VAL A 228 1.84 -15.59 -1.20
N ALA A 229 2.08 -14.39 -1.75
CA ALA A 229 1.09 -13.33 -1.86
C ALA A 229 -0.06 -13.74 -2.81
N GLU A 230 0.23 -14.20 -4.04
CA GLU A 230 -0.79 -14.61 -5.03
C GLU A 230 -1.62 -15.83 -4.57
N LYS A 231 -1.11 -16.63 -3.62
CA LYS A 231 -1.85 -17.77 -3.04
C LYS A 231 -2.47 -17.45 -1.68
N GLU A 232 -2.35 -16.21 -1.23
CA GLU A 232 -2.96 -15.71 0.02
C GLU A 232 -2.61 -16.58 1.23
N TYR A 233 -1.35 -17.01 1.33
CA TYR A 233 -0.95 -17.88 2.42
C TYR A 233 -0.96 -17.13 3.74
N THR A 234 -1.92 -17.46 4.60
CA THR A 234 -2.07 -16.90 5.95
C THR A 234 -1.31 -17.67 7.03
N THR A 235 -0.60 -18.76 6.67
CA THR A 235 0.30 -19.47 7.61
C THR A 235 1.59 -19.98 6.96
N MET A 236 2.70 -19.98 7.72
CA MET A 236 3.97 -20.59 7.29
C MET A 236 3.89 -22.09 7.03
N LYS A 237 2.85 -22.78 7.51
CA LYS A 237 2.64 -24.22 7.25
C LYS A 237 2.41 -24.47 5.76
N TRP A 238 1.73 -23.57 5.06
CA TRP A 238 1.48 -23.67 3.62
C TRP A 238 2.76 -23.44 2.82
N VAL A 239 3.55 -22.42 3.18
CA VAL A 239 4.86 -22.15 2.59
C VAL A 239 5.78 -23.38 2.71
N LYS A 240 5.87 -23.98 3.90
CA LYS A 240 6.73 -25.15 4.15
C LYS A 240 6.32 -26.39 3.35
N ARG A 241 5.04 -26.53 3.02
CA ARG A 241 4.48 -27.67 2.26
C ARG A 241 4.36 -27.40 0.77
N LEU A 242 4.88 -26.26 0.31
CA LEU A 242 4.84 -25.85 -1.06
C LEU A 242 5.49 -26.90 -1.96
N ASN A 243 4.78 -27.29 -3.01
CA ASN A 243 5.35 -28.14 -4.05
C ASN A 243 6.25 -27.27 -4.96
N VAL A 244 7.56 -27.55 -4.92
CA VAL A 244 8.55 -26.78 -5.70
C VAL A 244 8.26 -26.79 -7.19
N ASP A 245 7.82 -27.93 -7.75
CA ASP A 245 7.57 -28.01 -9.19
C ASP A 245 6.33 -27.21 -9.60
N THR A 246 5.32 -27.13 -8.75
CA THR A 246 4.17 -26.24 -8.94
C THR A 246 4.59 -24.78 -8.92
N PHE A 247 5.39 -24.37 -7.92
CA PHE A 247 5.92 -23.02 -7.82
C PHE A 247 6.79 -22.65 -9.02
N VAL A 248 7.73 -23.50 -9.40
CA VAL A 248 8.67 -23.23 -10.51
C VAL A 248 7.94 -23.17 -11.85
N LYS A 249 6.92 -24.03 -12.07
CA LYS A 249 6.05 -23.92 -13.25
C LYS A 249 5.30 -22.61 -13.29
N TRP A 250 4.77 -22.17 -12.15
CA TRP A 250 4.13 -20.87 -12.03
C TRP A 250 5.13 -19.73 -12.31
N ALA A 251 6.32 -19.77 -11.71
CA ALA A 251 7.35 -18.74 -11.92
C ALA A 251 7.81 -18.67 -13.38
N ARG A 252 7.96 -19.82 -14.05
CA ARG A 252 8.23 -19.85 -15.48
C ARG A 252 7.13 -19.20 -16.30
N LYS A 253 5.86 -19.41 -15.95
CA LYS A 253 4.73 -18.79 -16.66
C LYS A 253 4.74 -17.27 -16.49
N GLN A 254 5.07 -16.78 -15.30
CA GLN A 254 5.06 -15.34 -15.00
C GLN A 254 6.28 -14.59 -15.56
N TRP A 255 7.49 -15.17 -15.44
CA TRP A 255 8.75 -14.48 -15.81
C TRP A 255 9.46 -15.03 -17.05
N GLY A 256 8.85 -15.99 -17.76
CA GLY A 256 9.43 -16.53 -18.99
C GLY A 256 10.80 -17.20 -18.78
N LEU A 257 11.01 -17.83 -17.63
CA LEU A 257 12.31 -18.41 -17.25
C LEU A 257 12.81 -19.39 -18.32
N SER A 258 14.09 -19.23 -18.70
CA SER A 258 14.79 -20.24 -19.50
C SER A 258 14.86 -21.57 -18.75
N ARG A 259 15.04 -22.69 -19.46
CA ARG A 259 15.18 -24.01 -18.83
C ARG A 259 16.30 -24.07 -17.78
N TYR A 260 17.40 -23.38 -18.05
CA TYR A 260 18.52 -23.27 -17.11
C TYR A 260 18.15 -22.47 -15.86
N ALA A 261 17.43 -21.35 -16.02
CA ALA A 261 16.94 -20.55 -14.89
C ALA A 261 15.87 -21.30 -14.07
N GLU A 262 15.04 -22.09 -14.74
CA GLU A 262 14.05 -22.98 -14.12
C GLU A 262 14.73 -23.98 -13.17
N ASP A 263 15.80 -24.64 -13.63
CA ASP A 263 16.57 -25.59 -12.82
C ASP A 263 17.30 -24.92 -11.65
N GLN A 264 17.81 -23.70 -11.85
CA GLN A 264 18.41 -22.92 -10.76
C GLN A 264 17.39 -22.52 -9.70
N CYS A 265 16.24 -22.00 -10.11
CA CYS A 265 15.14 -21.64 -9.22
C CYS A 265 14.66 -22.86 -8.43
N ARG A 266 14.47 -24.00 -9.11
CA ARG A 266 14.12 -25.29 -8.47
C ARG A 266 15.13 -25.71 -7.42
N SER A 267 16.42 -25.63 -7.73
CA SER A 267 17.49 -25.98 -6.79
C SER A 267 17.51 -25.06 -5.57
N ALA A 268 17.39 -23.74 -5.80
CA ALA A 268 17.38 -22.73 -4.75
C ALA A 268 16.16 -22.92 -3.81
N ALA A 269 14.97 -23.11 -4.39
CA ALA A 269 13.73 -23.33 -3.64
C ALA A 269 13.79 -24.60 -2.79
N ARG A 270 14.31 -25.71 -3.33
CA ARG A 270 14.49 -26.95 -2.55
C ARG A 270 15.41 -26.75 -1.34
N GLN A 271 16.50 -26.01 -1.50
CA GLN A 271 17.43 -25.76 -0.41
C GLN A 271 16.81 -24.87 0.68
N PHE A 272 16.09 -23.82 0.27
CA PHE A 272 15.42 -22.93 1.21
C PHE A 272 14.28 -23.62 1.96
N LEU A 273 13.40 -24.35 1.26
CA LEU A 273 12.31 -25.09 1.91
C LEU A 273 12.83 -26.14 2.89
N LYS A 274 13.93 -26.83 2.56
CA LYS A 274 14.59 -27.76 3.49
C LYS A 274 15.04 -27.04 4.77
N PHE A 275 15.64 -25.85 4.65
CA PHE A 275 15.98 -25.04 5.81
C PHE A 275 14.73 -24.67 6.64
N LEU A 276 13.61 -24.33 5.99
CA LEU A 276 12.35 -24.03 6.69
C LEU A 276 11.77 -25.24 7.44
N GLU A 277 11.94 -26.45 6.89
CA GLU A 277 11.55 -27.71 7.55
C GLU A 277 12.43 -28.00 8.78
N GLU A 278 13.75 -27.82 8.68
CA GLU A 278 14.69 -28.02 9.79
C GLU A 278 14.39 -27.08 10.96
N LYS A 279 14.06 -25.80 10.68
CA LYS A 279 13.61 -24.82 11.68
C LYS A 279 12.35 -25.23 12.46
N LYS A 280 11.51 -26.10 11.89
CA LYS A 280 10.34 -26.65 12.59
C LYS A 280 10.75 -27.64 13.68
N GLY A 281 11.75 -28.48 13.39
CA GLY A 281 12.25 -29.51 14.30
C GLY A 281 12.96 -28.94 15.54
N GLU A 282 13.66 -27.81 15.40
CA GLU A 282 14.34 -27.14 16.51
C GLU A 282 13.35 -26.59 17.55
N LYS A 283 12.31 -25.85 17.11
CA LYS A 283 11.30 -25.29 18.02
C LYS A 283 10.44 -26.35 18.73
N GLU A 284 10.16 -27.48 18.08
CA GLU A 284 9.43 -28.60 18.71
C GLU A 284 10.30 -29.36 19.73
N ARG A 285 11.62 -29.42 19.53
CA ARG A 285 12.56 -30.01 20.49
C ARG A 285 12.80 -29.12 21.71
N GLU A 286 12.81 -27.80 21.53
CA GLU A 286 12.89 -26.85 22.65
C GLU A 286 11.62 -26.82 23.50
N LYS A 287 10.43 -26.91 22.87
CA LYS A 287 9.15 -27.01 23.59
C LYS A 287 8.97 -28.29 24.39
N LYS A 288 9.69 -29.37 24.05
CA LYS A 288 9.67 -30.64 24.81
C LYS A 288 10.73 -30.70 25.92
N LYS A 289 11.63 -29.71 25.99
CA LYS A 289 12.67 -29.58 27.01
C LYS A 289 12.31 -28.57 28.12
N LYS A 290 11.22 -27.83 27.96
CA LYS A 290 10.56 -27.02 29.00
C LYS A 290 9.34 -27.77 29.51
#